data_AF-A0A517ZF65-F1
#
_entry.id   AF-A0A517ZF65-F1
#
_cell.length_a   1.000
_cell.length_b   1.000
_cell.length_c   1.000
_cell.angle_alpha   90.00
_cell.angle_beta   90.00
_cell.angle_gamma   90.00
#
_symmetry.space_group_name_H-M   'P 1'
#
loop_
_entity.id
_entity.type
_entity.pdbx_description
1 polymer ?
#
loop_
_entity_poly.entity_id
_entity_poly.type
_entity_poly.pdbx_seq_one_letter_code
_entity_poly.pdbx_strand_id
1 'polypeptide(L)'
;MRTILFRTFICSAIAALLIPAQAALACPFCEAPSLTLTEQLNQADAAALVQWAKGEPADREKGFPGTTTYEVIEVVHDSSGTLKPKLPVVLDRYRAGKEGDLFLLLGTQTDSLEWSSPLEVTDTAFQYMKQAPTKETPTTTRLEYFMQFLEYSDPMIATDAYGEFANAPYEDITPLADKMPRDKLRKWIVDENTPATRLGLYGLMLGLSGEEQDAELMKKRILEPTEEFRLGIDGIMGGYLVLTGEKGLEVLDEHKLRDETIPFSETYAAMQALRFMWTYGDGRITKERLRASMRILLDRPELADLVITDLARWQDWSVTDRLMELYGQDGYDIPSIKRAIVRFFLVAEKAKTAEGAPAPHAAKAADYLLKLRETDPKTVKAAERFFFVN
;
A
#
# COMPACT_ATOMS: atom_id res chain seq x y z
N MET A 1 11.30 -2.50 -70.89
CA MET A 1 9.83 -2.44 -70.69
C MET A 1 9.48 -3.48 -69.63
N ARG A 2 9.54 -3.10 -68.34
CA ARG A 2 8.39 -2.83 -67.45
C ARG A 2 7.35 -3.95 -67.37
N THR A 3 7.43 -4.77 -66.32
CA THR A 3 6.29 -5.28 -65.52
C THR A 3 6.81 -5.92 -64.22
N ILE A 4 6.93 -5.13 -63.14
CA ILE A 4 6.09 -5.18 -61.92
C ILE A 4 6.30 -6.48 -61.10
N LEU A 5 7.27 -6.44 -60.17
CA LEU A 5 7.30 -7.34 -59.01
C LEU A 5 6.33 -6.79 -57.95
N PHE A 6 5.27 -7.53 -57.67
CA PHE A 6 4.43 -7.33 -56.50
C PHE A 6 5.21 -7.77 -55.26
N ARG A 7 5.66 -6.80 -54.44
CA ARG A 7 6.16 -7.05 -53.08
C ARG A 7 4.95 -7.25 -52.17
N THR A 8 4.76 -8.48 -51.72
CA THR A 8 3.84 -8.85 -50.64
C THR A 8 4.34 -8.21 -49.34
N PHE A 9 3.71 -7.12 -48.91
CA PHE A 9 3.89 -6.57 -47.57
C PHE A 9 3.18 -7.50 -46.57
N ILE A 10 3.95 -8.35 -45.89
CA ILE A 10 3.49 -9.06 -44.70
C ILE A 10 3.53 -8.06 -43.55
N CYS A 11 2.40 -7.42 -43.26
CA CYS A 11 2.19 -6.71 -42.00
C CYS A 11 2.18 -7.75 -40.87
N SER A 12 3.33 -7.95 -40.23
CA SER A 12 3.37 -8.62 -38.92
C SER A 12 2.68 -7.73 -37.90
N ALA A 13 1.44 -8.07 -37.59
CA ALA A 13 0.73 -7.55 -36.43
C ALA A 13 1.43 -8.09 -35.17
N ILE A 14 2.29 -7.28 -34.58
CA ILE A 14 2.80 -7.53 -33.22
C ILE A 14 1.62 -7.31 -32.28
N ALA A 15 1.01 -8.42 -31.87
CA ALA A 15 0.08 -8.43 -30.76
C ALA A 15 0.85 -8.08 -29.49
N ALA A 16 0.81 -6.80 -29.10
CA ALA A 16 1.22 -6.37 -27.77
C ALA A 16 0.23 -6.98 -26.77
N LEU A 17 0.60 -8.15 -26.23
CA LEU A 17 0.02 -8.69 -25.00
C LEU A 17 0.30 -7.69 -23.89
N LEU A 18 -0.64 -6.79 -23.66
CA LEU A 18 -0.76 -6.01 -22.43
C LEU A 18 -1.05 -7.01 -21.31
N ILE A 19 0.01 -7.49 -20.68
CA ILE A 19 -0.08 -8.11 -19.36
C ILE A 19 -0.62 -7.02 -18.44
N PRO A 20 -1.79 -7.20 -17.79
CA PRO A 20 -2.23 -6.25 -16.79
C PRO A 20 -1.15 -6.23 -15.70
N ALA A 21 -0.57 -5.06 -15.46
CA ALA A 21 0.25 -4.86 -14.28
C ALA A 21 -0.62 -5.27 -13.08
N GLN A 22 -0.27 -6.39 -12.44
CA GLN A 22 -0.79 -6.70 -11.12
C GLN A 22 -0.45 -5.49 -10.27
N ALA A 23 -1.45 -4.67 -9.97
CA ALA A 23 -1.34 -3.72 -8.88
C ALA A 23 -0.91 -4.57 -7.68
N ALA A 24 0.34 -4.37 -7.25
CA ALA A 24 0.97 -5.17 -6.23
C ALA A 24 0.01 -5.27 -5.05
N LEU A 25 -0.28 -6.51 -4.65
CA LEU A 25 -1.00 -6.87 -3.44
C LEU A 25 -0.15 -6.49 -2.22
N ALA A 26 0.23 -5.21 -2.06
CA ALA A 26 0.93 -4.74 -0.88
C ALA A 26 -0.08 -4.47 0.25
N CYS A 27 0.40 -4.43 1.49
CA CYS A 27 -0.42 -4.09 2.65
C CYS A 27 -1.11 -2.73 2.39
N PRO A 28 -2.46 -2.65 2.47
CA PRO A 28 -3.20 -1.45 2.06
C PRO A 28 -2.98 -0.23 2.97
N PHE A 29 -2.20 -0.39 4.04
CA PHE A 29 -1.97 0.61 5.08
C PHE A 29 -0.53 1.15 5.13
N CYS A 30 0.35 0.73 4.24
CA CYS A 30 1.78 1.04 4.34
C CYS A 30 2.28 2.04 3.28
N GLU A 31 3.39 2.74 3.59
CA GLU A 31 4.07 3.65 2.64
C GLU A 31 4.55 2.90 1.39
N ALA A 32 4.62 3.60 0.25
CA ALA A 32 4.86 3.02 -1.07
C ALA A 32 6.10 2.09 -1.12
N PRO A 33 6.08 0.98 -1.89
CA PRO A 33 7.13 -0.04 -1.82
C PRO A 33 8.50 0.51 -2.24
N SER A 34 9.46 0.47 -1.31
CA SER A 34 10.89 0.58 -1.59
C SER A 34 11.57 -0.77 -1.37
N LEU A 35 12.64 -1.07 -2.12
CA LEU A 35 13.43 -2.28 -1.87
C LEU A 35 13.97 -2.28 -0.44
N THR A 36 13.69 -3.34 0.30
CA THR A 36 14.22 -3.53 1.66
C THR A 36 15.75 -3.75 1.59
N LEU A 37 16.46 -3.54 2.70
CA LEU A 37 17.90 -3.76 2.80
C LEU A 37 18.26 -5.22 2.50
N THR A 38 17.44 -6.15 2.98
CA THR A 38 17.61 -7.57 2.69
C THR A 38 17.41 -7.87 1.19
N GLU A 39 16.43 -7.24 0.55
CA GLU A 39 16.25 -7.36 -0.91
C GLU A 39 17.43 -6.78 -1.68
N GLN A 40 17.92 -5.60 -1.29
CA GLN A 40 19.09 -4.98 -1.92
C GLN A 40 20.34 -5.85 -1.79
N LEU A 41 20.58 -6.42 -0.60
CA LEU A 41 21.71 -7.32 -0.35
C LEU A 41 21.63 -8.59 -1.21
N ASN A 42 20.44 -9.18 -1.34
CA ASN A 42 20.24 -10.41 -2.12
C ASN A 42 20.21 -10.19 -3.64
N GLN A 43 19.90 -8.97 -4.10
CA GLN A 43 19.88 -8.62 -5.53
C GLN A 43 21.24 -8.15 -6.06
N ALA A 44 22.16 -7.74 -5.18
CA ALA A 44 23.50 -7.33 -5.59
C ALA A 44 24.29 -8.51 -6.17
N ASP A 45 25.14 -8.26 -7.18
CA ASP A 45 26.02 -9.27 -7.75
C ASP A 45 27.26 -9.51 -6.87
N ALA A 46 27.65 -8.50 -6.10
CA ALA A 46 28.63 -8.62 -5.04
C ALA A 46 28.23 -7.79 -3.82
N ALA A 47 28.52 -8.29 -2.63
CA ALA A 47 28.31 -7.57 -1.38
C ALA A 47 29.45 -7.83 -0.40
N ALA A 48 29.91 -6.78 0.26
CA ALA A 48 30.99 -6.88 1.23
C ALA A 48 30.78 -5.92 2.41
N LEU A 49 31.08 -6.42 3.62
CA LEU A 49 31.31 -5.56 4.77
C LEU A 49 32.70 -4.96 4.64
N VAL A 50 32.78 -3.65 4.73
CA VAL A 50 34.03 -2.90 4.67
C VAL A 50 34.13 -1.96 5.87
N GLN A 51 35.35 -1.58 6.20
CA GLN A 51 35.60 -0.51 7.17
C GLN A 51 36.20 0.70 6.46
N TRP A 52 35.80 1.90 6.86
CA TRP A 52 36.39 3.15 6.36
C TRP A 52 37.85 3.23 6.81
N ALA A 53 38.75 3.48 5.87
CA ALA A 53 40.19 3.58 6.14
C ALA A 53 40.68 5.02 6.05
N LYS A 54 40.36 5.71 4.95
CA LYS A 54 40.72 7.13 4.72
C LYS A 54 39.87 7.75 3.62
N GLY A 55 39.80 9.08 3.58
CA GLY A 55 39.15 9.81 2.49
C GLY A 55 39.80 11.16 2.22
N GLU A 56 39.76 11.57 0.95
CA GLU A 56 40.21 12.88 0.48
C GLU A 56 38.99 13.71 0.03
N PRO A 57 38.71 14.87 0.64
CA PRO A 57 37.58 15.70 0.27
C PRO A 57 37.60 16.15 -1.19
N ALA A 58 36.41 16.44 -1.73
CA ALA A 58 36.28 16.99 -3.07
C ALA A 58 36.96 18.37 -3.17
N ASP A 59 37.62 18.62 -4.31
CA ASP A 59 38.21 19.91 -4.66
C ASP A 59 37.58 20.39 -5.96
N ARG A 60 36.69 21.39 -5.84
CA ARG A 60 35.95 21.96 -6.97
C ARG A 60 36.84 22.71 -7.95
N GLU A 61 37.93 23.32 -7.47
CA GLU A 61 38.85 24.10 -8.32
C GLU A 61 39.66 23.17 -9.23
N LYS A 62 39.94 21.95 -8.75
CA LYS A 62 40.65 20.91 -9.51
C LYS A 62 39.74 19.93 -10.23
N GLY A 63 38.42 20.09 -10.14
CA GLY A 63 37.45 19.12 -10.69
C GLY A 63 37.56 17.73 -10.06
N PHE A 64 38.08 17.62 -8.84
CA PHE A 64 38.27 16.36 -8.13
C PHE A 64 37.03 16.05 -7.27
N PRO A 65 36.33 14.92 -7.53
CA PRO A 65 35.11 14.57 -6.80
C PRO A 65 35.36 14.11 -5.35
N GLY A 66 36.64 13.99 -4.95
CA GLY A 66 37.02 13.38 -3.68
C GLY A 66 37.13 11.87 -3.81
N THR A 67 37.80 11.23 -2.86
CA THR A 67 37.92 9.76 -2.80
C THR A 67 37.65 9.25 -1.40
N THR A 68 37.19 8.01 -1.31
CA THR A 68 37.13 7.27 -0.06
C THR A 68 37.70 5.89 -0.26
N THR A 69 38.64 5.49 0.59
CA THR A 69 39.20 4.14 0.63
C THR A 69 38.57 3.38 1.78
N TYR A 70 38.03 2.21 1.45
CA TYR A 70 37.55 1.23 2.41
C TYR A 70 38.43 -0.02 2.37
N GLU A 71 38.50 -0.76 3.47
CA GLU A 71 39.14 -2.07 3.52
C GLU A 71 38.07 -3.15 3.71
N VAL A 72 38.09 -4.19 2.87
CA VAL A 72 37.16 -5.31 2.97
C VAL A 72 37.42 -6.10 4.25
N ILE A 73 36.41 -6.18 5.12
CA ILE A 73 36.43 -7.02 6.32
C ILE A 73 35.94 -8.43 5.98
N GLU A 74 34.78 -8.50 5.34
CA GLU A 74 34.10 -9.75 5.02
C GLU A 74 33.44 -9.66 3.64
N VAL A 75 33.58 -10.72 2.85
CA VAL A 75 32.84 -10.87 1.58
C VAL A 75 31.58 -11.66 1.89
N VAL A 76 30.41 -11.07 1.62
CA VAL A 76 29.12 -11.74 1.80
C VAL A 76 28.87 -12.68 0.62
N HIS A 77 28.95 -12.11 -0.59
CA HIS A 77 28.95 -12.84 -1.85
C HIS A 77 29.65 -12.01 -2.92
N ASP A 78 30.15 -12.67 -3.96
CA ASP A 78 30.87 -12.00 -5.04
C ASP A 78 30.83 -12.84 -6.32
N SER A 79 29.98 -12.44 -7.26
CA SER A 79 29.88 -13.07 -8.58
C SER A 79 31.08 -12.73 -9.48
N SER A 80 31.81 -11.64 -9.19
CA SER A 80 33.00 -11.23 -9.95
C SER A 80 34.24 -12.07 -9.62
N GLY A 81 34.29 -12.66 -8.43
CA GLY A 81 35.43 -13.43 -7.92
C GLY A 81 36.68 -12.58 -7.62
N THR A 82 36.52 -11.26 -7.48
CA THR A 82 37.62 -10.31 -7.29
C THR A 82 37.84 -9.90 -5.82
N LEU A 83 36.82 -10.05 -4.98
CA LEU A 83 36.82 -9.59 -3.60
C LEU A 83 37.52 -10.59 -2.67
N LYS A 84 38.27 -10.05 -1.72
CA LYS A 84 38.92 -10.81 -0.64
C LYS A 84 39.10 -9.94 0.59
N PRO A 85 39.14 -10.52 1.80
CA PRO A 85 39.46 -9.76 3.01
C PRO A 85 40.77 -8.98 2.87
N LYS A 86 40.81 -7.79 3.46
CA LYS A 86 41.89 -6.80 3.42
C LYS A 86 42.14 -6.16 2.06
N LEU A 87 41.27 -6.38 1.08
CA LEU A 87 41.34 -5.69 -0.21
C LEU A 87 40.94 -4.21 -0.02
N PRO A 88 41.76 -3.23 -0.44
CA PRO A 88 41.34 -1.84 -0.47
C PRO A 88 40.38 -1.61 -1.64
N VAL A 89 39.21 -1.02 -1.35
CA VAL A 89 38.23 -0.57 -2.34
C VAL A 89 38.21 0.95 -2.32
N VAL A 90 38.56 1.57 -3.45
CA VAL A 90 38.57 3.04 -3.60
C VAL A 90 37.36 3.46 -4.41
N LEU A 91 36.56 4.37 -3.85
CA LEU A 91 35.44 5.00 -4.54
C LEU A 91 35.78 6.45 -4.85
N ASP A 92 35.53 6.88 -6.09
CA ASP A 92 35.74 8.25 -6.58
C ASP A 92 34.61 9.21 -6.13
N ARG A 93 34.34 9.17 -4.83
CA ARG A 93 33.44 10.07 -4.12
C ARG A 93 33.91 10.18 -2.67
N TYR A 94 33.97 11.39 -2.15
CA TYR A 94 34.27 11.57 -0.72
C TYR A 94 33.06 11.24 0.15
N ARG A 95 33.32 10.49 1.22
CA ARG A 95 32.41 10.29 2.34
C ARG A 95 33.16 10.54 3.64
N ALA A 96 32.61 11.42 4.48
CA ALA A 96 33.11 11.62 5.83
C ALA A 96 32.89 10.35 6.68
N GLY A 97 33.90 10.00 7.47
CA GLY A 97 33.90 8.84 8.34
C GLY A 97 35.15 8.83 9.23
N LYS A 98 35.21 7.88 10.15
CA LYS A 98 36.35 7.60 11.01
C LYS A 98 36.92 6.23 10.66
N GLU A 99 38.20 6.06 10.94
CA GLU A 99 38.85 4.77 10.77
C GLU A 99 38.12 3.70 11.60
N GLY A 100 37.71 2.62 10.95
CA GLY A 100 36.94 1.53 11.57
C GLY A 100 35.42 1.64 11.48
N ASP A 101 34.85 2.77 11.01
CA ASP A 101 33.41 2.87 10.77
C ASP A 101 32.99 1.84 9.71
N LEU A 102 31.92 1.09 9.97
CA LEU A 102 31.49 -0.03 9.14
C LEU A 102 30.50 0.40 8.05
N PHE A 103 30.70 -0.14 6.85
CA PHE A 103 29.83 0.08 5.70
C PHE A 103 29.55 -1.22 4.96
N LEU A 104 28.35 -1.35 4.42
CA LEU A 104 28.00 -2.35 3.43
C LEU A 104 28.17 -1.76 2.03
N LEU A 105 28.99 -2.41 1.21
CA LEU A 105 29.08 -2.13 -0.22
C LEU A 105 28.25 -3.13 -0.99
N LEU A 106 27.38 -2.64 -1.87
CA LEU A 106 26.60 -3.43 -2.80
C LEU A 106 27.06 -3.10 -4.22
N GLY A 107 27.42 -4.13 -4.97
CA GLY A 107 27.96 -4.03 -6.31
C GLY A 107 27.05 -4.67 -7.34
N THR A 108 26.95 -4.03 -8.51
CA THR A 108 26.28 -4.59 -9.69
C THR A 108 27.34 -4.89 -10.75
N GLN A 109 27.27 -6.09 -11.32
CA GLN A 109 28.19 -6.55 -12.35
C GLN A 109 27.70 -6.07 -13.72
N THR A 110 28.38 -5.07 -14.27
CA THR A 110 28.22 -4.64 -15.67
C THR A 110 29.43 -5.15 -16.48
N ASP A 111 30.07 -4.29 -17.26
CA ASP A 111 31.41 -4.53 -17.82
C ASP A 111 32.49 -4.57 -16.73
N SER A 112 32.22 -3.91 -15.59
CA SER A 112 33.05 -3.93 -14.39
C SER A 112 32.15 -3.95 -13.14
N LEU A 113 32.73 -4.23 -11.97
CA LEU A 113 31.95 -4.19 -10.72
C LEU A 113 31.71 -2.73 -10.32
N GLU A 114 30.47 -2.28 -10.44
CA GLU A 114 30.06 -0.91 -10.09
C GLU A 114 29.44 -0.88 -8.70
N TRP A 115 30.00 -0.05 -7.82
CA TRP A 115 29.54 0.08 -6.44
C TRP A 115 28.42 1.12 -6.30
N SER A 116 27.39 0.76 -5.55
CA SER A 116 26.38 1.69 -5.07
C SER A 116 26.97 2.67 -4.03
N SER A 117 26.17 3.65 -3.62
CA SER A 117 26.55 4.46 -2.46
C SER A 117 26.71 3.55 -1.24
N PRO A 118 27.85 3.60 -0.53
CA PRO A 118 28.05 2.76 0.65
C PRO A 118 26.89 2.96 1.63
N LEU A 119 26.46 1.91 2.32
CA LEU A 119 25.47 2.01 3.39
C LEU A 119 26.21 1.92 4.71
N GLU A 120 26.06 2.92 5.58
CA GLU A 120 26.66 2.85 6.92
C GLU A 120 25.89 1.85 7.76
N VAL A 121 26.56 0.91 8.41
CA VAL A 121 25.92 -0.17 9.16
C VAL A 121 26.58 -0.35 10.52
N THR A 122 25.81 -0.79 11.51
CA THR A 122 26.37 -1.36 12.74
C THR A 122 26.73 -2.83 12.49
N ASP A 123 27.59 -3.41 13.34
CA ASP A 123 27.82 -4.87 13.31
C ASP A 123 26.50 -5.64 13.47
N THR A 124 25.62 -5.16 14.35
CA THR A 124 24.29 -5.76 14.56
C THR A 124 23.42 -5.70 13.31
N ALA A 125 23.36 -4.56 12.62
CA ALA A 125 22.60 -4.42 11.37
C ALA A 125 23.16 -5.32 10.27
N PHE A 126 24.49 -5.41 10.15
CA PHE A 126 25.13 -6.32 9.19
C PHE A 126 24.79 -7.78 9.47
N GLN A 127 24.90 -8.24 10.72
CA GLN A 127 24.53 -9.61 11.08
C GLN A 127 23.05 -9.91 10.82
N TYR A 128 22.16 -8.96 11.13
CA TYR A 128 20.73 -9.06 10.82
C TYR A 128 20.49 -9.24 9.31
N MET A 129 21.12 -8.45 8.46
CA MET A 129 20.95 -8.55 7.00
C MET A 129 21.50 -9.88 6.46
N LYS A 130 22.65 -10.32 6.97
CA LYS A 130 23.28 -11.58 6.56
C LYS A 130 22.48 -12.82 6.97
N GLN A 131 21.80 -12.76 8.11
CA GLN A 131 20.97 -13.86 8.63
C GLN A 131 19.54 -13.84 8.07
N ALA A 132 19.14 -12.77 7.39
CA ALA A 132 17.80 -12.63 6.86
C ALA A 132 17.54 -13.68 5.74
N PRO A 133 16.36 -14.32 5.73
CA PRO A 133 16.05 -15.31 4.71
C PRO A 133 16.01 -14.68 3.30
N THR A 134 16.49 -15.43 2.30
CA THR A 134 16.58 -14.96 0.92
C THR A 134 15.19 -14.78 0.29
N LYS A 135 15.10 -14.05 -0.83
CA LYS A 135 13.84 -13.80 -1.56
C LYS A 135 13.18 -15.06 -2.13
N GLU A 136 13.94 -16.14 -2.31
CA GLU A 136 13.43 -17.45 -2.75
C GLU A 136 12.65 -18.16 -1.64
N THR A 137 12.85 -17.73 -0.38
CA THR A 137 12.08 -18.22 0.76
C THR A 137 10.64 -17.67 0.67
N PRO A 138 9.59 -18.48 0.92
CA PRO A 138 8.22 -18.00 0.91
C PRO A 138 8.01 -16.78 1.82
N THR A 139 7.25 -15.79 1.36
CA THR A 139 7.01 -14.51 2.08
C THR A 139 6.62 -14.73 3.53
N THR A 140 5.64 -15.60 3.82
CA THR A 140 5.21 -15.92 5.18
C THR A 140 6.38 -16.36 6.08
N THR A 141 7.24 -17.25 5.58
CA THR A 141 8.42 -17.72 6.33
C THR A 141 9.44 -16.59 6.54
N ARG A 142 9.63 -15.71 5.55
CA ARG A 142 10.49 -14.53 5.68
C ARG A 142 9.97 -13.59 6.77
N LEU A 143 8.66 -13.33 6.77
CA LEU A 143 8.02 -12.45 7.75
C LEU A 143 8.15 -12.97 9.20
N GLU A 144 8.22 -14.27 9.43
CA GLU A 144 8.50 -14.82 10.78
C GLU A 144 9.85 -14.38 11.34
N TYR A 145 10.86 -14.25 10.48
CA TYR A 145 12.16 -13.71 10.85
C TYR A 145 12.02 -12.21 11.18
N PHE A 146 11.47 -11.42 10.25
CA PHE A 146 11.37 -9.97 10.38
C PHE A 146 10.49 -9.53 11.56
N MET A 147 9.49 -10.31 11.93
CA MET A 147 8.59 -10.02 13.06
C MET A 147 9.33 -9.84 14.39
N GLN A 148 10.45 -10.53 14.57
CA GLN A 148 11.28 -10.45 15.78
C GLN A 148 11.98 -9.08 15.93
N PHE A 149 12.10 -8.36 14.81
CA PHE A 149 12.84 -7.12 14.66
C PHE A 149 11.94 -5.88 14.51
N LEU A 150 10.62 -6.05 14.60
CA LEU A 150 9.69 -4.92 14.72
C LEU A 150 10.00 -4.12 16.00
N GLU A 151 10.15 -2.81 15.85
CA GLU A 151 10.60 -1.88 16.91
C GLU A 151 11.91 -2.30 17.60
N TYR A 152 12.85 -2.87 16.83
CA TYR A 152 14.20 -3.12 17.33
C TYR A 152 14.94 -1.81 17.65
N SER A 153 15.88 -1.85 18.60
CA SER A 153 16.58 -0.64 19.07
C SER A 153 17.48 0.01 18.03
N ASP A 154 18.00 -0.78 17.08
CA ASP A 154 18.67 -0.26 15.90
C ASP A 154 17.61 0.20 14.88
N PRO A 155 17.51 1.52 14.57
CA PRO A 155 16.47 2.05 13.69
C PRO A 155 16.53 1.50 12.27
N MET A 156 17.72 1.11 11.79
CA MET A 156 17.90 0.51 10.46
C MET A 156 17.17 -0.83 10.39
N ILE A 157 17.40 -1.68 11.40
CA ILE A 157 16.78 -3.00 11.51
C ILE A 157 15.25 -2.87 11.68
N ALA A 158 14.79 -1.99 12.55
CA ALA A 158 13.36 -1.78 12.78
C ALA A 158 12.63 -1.27 11.52
N THR A 159 13.28 -0.40 10.75
CA THR A 159 12.71 0.15 9.51
C THR A 159 12.67 -0.91 8.42
N ASP A 160 13.72 -1.72 8.28
CA ASP A 160 13.75 -2.82 7.32
C ASP A 160 12.67 -3.87 7.61
N ALA A 161 12.59 -4.32 8.86
CA ALA A 161 11.59 -5.29 9.30
C ALA A 161 10.16 -4.80 9.09
N TYR A 162 9.91 -3.51 9.36
CA TYR A 162 8.62 -2.89 9.05
C TYR A 162 8.35 -2.88 7.54
N GLY A 163 9.35 -2.53 6.72
CA GLY A 163 9.27 -2.51 5.25
C GLY A 163 8.88 -3.86 4.65
N GLU A 164 9.39 -4.96 5.22
CA GLU A 164 9.04 -6.32 4.80
C GLU A 164 7.56 -6.64 5.02
N PHE A 165 6.99 -6.25 6.16
CA PHE A 165 5.54 -6.38 6.39
C PHE A 165 4.71 -5.42 5.54
N ALA A 166 5.21 -4.20 5.33
CA ALA A 166 4.56 -3.20 4.50
C ALA A 166 4.38 -3.63 3.04
N ASN A 167 5.40 -4.29 2.50
CA ASN A 167 5.39 -4.80 1.14
C ASN A 167 4.63 -6.13 0.98
N ALA A 168 4.37 -6.84 2.08
CA ALA A 168 3.79 -8.17 2.04
C ALA A 168 2.28 -8.17 1.71
N PRO A 169 1.81 -9.15 0.91
CA PRO A 169 0.40 -9.43 0.75
C PRO A 169 -0.28 -9.79 2.05
N TYR A 170 -1.52 -9.33 2.22
CA TYR A 170 -2.34 -9.67 3.38
C TYR A 170 -2.47 -11.20 3.56
N GLU A 171 -2.62 -11.94 2.47
CA GLU A 171 -2.69 -13.42 2.48
C GLU A 171 -1.43 -14.09 3.04
N ASP A 172 -0.26 -13.44 2.94
CA ASP A 172 0.99 -13.93 3.49
C ASP A 172 1.18 -13.55 4.98
N ILE A 173 0.49 -12.49 5.44
CA ILE A 173 0.50 -12.01 6.84
C ILE A 173 -0.48 -12.81 7.71
N THR A 174 -1.69 -13.09 7.21
CA THR A 174 -2.74 -13.76 8.01
C THR A 174 -2.32 -15.09 8.66
N PRO A 175 -1.52 -15.98 8.03
CA PRO A 175 -1.11 -17.24 8.64
C PRO A 175 -0.18 -17.06 9.84
N LEU A 176 0.35 -15.85 10.06
CA LEU A 176 1.26 -15.54 11.15
C LEU A 176 0.55 -15.17 12.45
N ALA A 177 -0.79 -15.08 12.46
CA ALA A 177 -1.58 -14.63 13.60
C ALA A 177 -1.15 -15.26 14.93
N ASP A 178 -0.99 -16.58 14.98
CA ASP A 178 -0.61 -17.33 16.19
C ASP A 178 0.83 -17.07 16.67
N LYS A 179 1.67 -16.44 15.83
CA LYS A 179 3.07 -16.12 16.13
C LYS A 179 3.27 -14.65 16.45
N MET A 180 2.26 -13.80 16.26
CA MET A 180 2.38 -12.36 16.45
C MET A 180 2.64 -12.00 17.91
N PRO A 181 3.51 -11.00 18.19
CA PRO A 181 3.86 -10.62 19.55
C PRO A 181 2.77 -9.74 20.18
N ARG A 182 1.61 -10.33 20.48
CA ARG A 182 0.40 -9.64 20.97
C ARG A 182 0.68 -8.64 22.10
N ASP A 183 1.45 -9.05 23.12
CA ASP A 183 1.77 -8.17 24.26
C ASP A 183 2.65 -6.98 23.88
N LYS A 184 3.47 -7.09 22.83
CA LYS A 184 4.23 -5.96 22.28
C LYS A 184 3.31 -5.06 21.45
N LEU A 185 2.48 -5.65 20.58
CA LEU A 185 1.52 -4.91 19.75
C LEU A 185 0.58 -4.03 20.60
N ARG A 186 0.05 -4.58 21.70
CA ARG A 186 -0.74 -3.83 22.70
C ARG A 186 -0.02 -2.57 23.19
N LYS A 187 1.28 -2.68 23.46
CA LYS A 187 2.11 -1.57 23.96
C LYS A 187 2.39 -0.56 22.85
N TRP A 188 2.82 -1.02 21.68
CA TRP A 188 3.15 -0.14 20.55
C TRP A 188 1.95 0.67 20.06
N ILE A 189 0.76 0.07 20.03
CA ILE A 189 -0.45 0.79 19.60
C ILE A 189 -0.83 1.92 20.56
N VAL A 190 -0.34 1.98 21.79
CA VAL A 190 -0.66 3.07 22.74
C VAL A 190 0.54 3.92 23.12
N ASP A 191 1.74 3.59 22.66
CA ASP A 191 2.98 4.30 22.99
C ASP A 191 3.15 5.49 22.05
N GLU A 192 3.27 6.69 22.63
CA GLU A 192 3.49 7.95 21.90
C GLU A 192 4.82 7.98 21.15
N ASN A 193 5.78 7.12 21.53
CA ASN A 193 7.07 7.01 20.84
C ASN A 193 7.02 6.06 19.64
N THR A 194 5.94 5.29 19.47
CA THR A 194 5.80 4.43 18.29
C THR A 194 5.53 5.32 17.07
N PRO A 195 6.32 5.20 15.98
CA PRO A 195 6.10 6.01 14.79
C PRO A 195 4.68 5.86 14.26
N ALA A 196 3.97 7.00 14.08
CA ALA A 196 2.56 6.99 13.72
C ALA A 196 2.28 6.25 12.40
N THR A 197 3.24 6.27 11.47
CA THR A 197 3.17 5.55 10.19
C THR A 197 3.12 4.02 10.33
N ARG A 198 3.52 3.46 11.49
CA ARG A 198 3.52 2.01 11.76
C ARG A 198 2.25 1.51 12.44
N LEU A 199 1.47 2.42 13.02
CA LEU A 199 0.30 2.09 13.85
C LEU A 199 -0.78 1.33 13.08
N GLY A 200 -0.93 1.59 11.77
CA GLY A 200 -1.90 0.88 10.94
C GLY A 200 -1.61 -0.61 10.84
N LEU A 201 -0.35 -0.97 10.56
CA LEU A 201 0.09 -2.36 10.53
C LEU A 201 -0.06 -3.01 11.91
N TYR A 202 0.35 -2.33 12.98
CA TYR A 202 0.24 -2.88 14.33
C TYR A 202 -1.22 -3.10 14.75
N GLY A 203 -2.10 -2.15 14.42
CA GLY A 203 -3.55 -2.29 14.58
C GLY A 203 -4.09 -3.54 13.88
N LEU A 204 -3.70 -3.76 12.63
CA LEU A 204 -4.08 -4.95 11.87
C LEU A 204 -3.53 -6.25 12.48
N MET A 205 -2.25 -6.28 12.84
CA MET A 205 -1.61 -7.44 13.48
C MET A 205 -2.26 -7.78 14.83
N LEU A 206 -2.60 -6.77 15.63
CA LEU A 206 -3.35 -6.98 16.87
C LEU A 206 -4.77 -7.47 16.57
N GLY A 207 -5.38 -7.00 15.49
CA GLY A 207 -6.66 -7.52 15.01
C GLY A 207 -6.64 -9.00 14.63
N LEU A 208 -5.52 -9.48 14.06
CA LEU A 208 -5.36 -10.88 13.64
C LEU A 208 -5.07 -11.83 14.81
N SER A 209 -4.37 -11.35 15.83
CA SER A 209 -3.83 -12.18 16.94
C SER A 209 -4.48 -11.91 18.30
N GLY A 210 -5.35 -10.90 18.37
CA GLY A 210 -5.89 -10.36 19.60
C GLY A 210 -7.12 -11.11 20.14
N GLU A 211 -7.57 -10.66 21.30
CA GLU A 211 -8.75 -11.12 22.00
C GLU A 211 -9.72 -9.95 22.30
N GLU A 212 -10.83 -10.21 22.98
CA GLU A 212 -11.83 -9.19 23.33
C GLU A 212 -11.24 -7.98 24.09
N GLN A 213 -10.30 -8.21 25.00
CA GLN A 213 -9.57 -7.16 25.71
C GLN A 213 -8.73 -6.24 24.78
N ASP A 214 -8.25 -6.78 23.66
CA ASP A 214 -7.53 -6.01 22.64
C ASP A 214 -8.48 -5.16 21.80
N ALA A 215 -9.66 -5.70 21.50
CA ALA A 215 -10.71 -4.95 20.84
C ALA A 215 -11.14 -3.73 21.68
N GLU A 216 -11.28 -3.87 23.00
CA GLU A 216 -11.61 -2.73 23.87
C GLU A 216 -10.48 -1.68 23.95
N LEU A 217 -9.22 -2.12 23.93
CA LEU A 217 -8.07 -1.20 23.84
C LEU A 217 -8.09 -0.41 22.51
N MET A 218 -8.31 -1.10 21.38
CA MET A 218 -8.41 -0.46 20.08
C MET A 218 -9.62 0.47 20.00
N LYS A 219 -10.78 0.05 20.52
CA LYS A 219 -12.00 0.87 20.61
C LYS A 219 -11.76 2.17 21.37
N LYS A 220 -11.10 2.10 22.54
CA LYS A 220 -10.77 3.30 23.33
C LYS A 220 -9.93 4.29 22.51
N ARG A 221 -8.93 3.80 21.78
CA ARG A 221 -8.10 4.65 20.90
C ARG A 221 -8.93 5.20 19.73
N ILE A 222 -9.76 4.38 19.08
CA ILE A 222 -10.64 4.83 17.98
C ILE A 222 -11.56 5.97 18.42
N LEU A 223 -12.18 5.84 19.60
CA LEU A 223 -13.16 6.79 20.13
C LEU A 223 -12.55 8.01 20.83
N GLU A 224 -11.22 8.10 20.93
CA GLU A 224 -10.54 9.27 21.46
C GLU A 224 -10.90 10.53 20.62
N PRO A 225 -11.43 11.60 21.24
CA PRO A 225 -11.71 12.84 20.54
C PRO A 225 -10.42 13.48 20.03
N THR A 226 -10.42 13.86 18.76
CA THR A 226 -9.28 14.53 18.14
C THR A 226 -9.75 15.36 16.95
N GLU A 227 -9.09 16.49 16.74
CA GLU A 227 -9.18 17.29 15.51
C GLU A 227 -7.96 17.04 14.60
N GLU A 228 -6.95 16.35 15.12
CA GLU A 228 -5.70 16.08 14.40
C GLU A 228 -5.81 14.85 13.53
N PHE A 229 -5.11 14.89 12.40
CA PHE A 229 -4.97 13.75 11.51
C PHE A 229 -4.15 12.63 12.18
N ARG A 230 -4.75 11.46 12.34
CA ARG A 230 -4.10 10.29 12.95
C ARG A 230 -3.65 9.29 11.88
N LEU A 231 -2.35 9.30 11.57
CA LEU A 231 -1.74 8.30 10.69
C LEU A 231 -1.97 6.88 11.24
N GLY A 232 -2.37 5.96 10.36
CA GLY A 232 -2.58 4.54 10.67
C GLY A 232 -3.85 4.21 11.47
N ILE A 233 -4.72 5.19 11.75
CA ILE A 233 -5.95 4.91 12.52
C ILE A 233 -6.92 4.00 11.78
N ASP A 234 -6.90 4.01 10.44
CA ASP A 234 -7.66 3.11 9.58
C ASP A 234 -7.24 1.65 9.74
N GLY A 235 -5.95 1.37 9.89
CA GLY A 235 -5.46 0.02 10.20
C GLY A 235 -5.87 -0.47 11.60
N ILE A 236 -5.94 0.43 12.59
CA ILE A 236 -6.50 0.13 13.92
C ILE A 236 -8.00 -0.16 13.83
N MET A 237 -8.77 0.64 13.08
CA MET A 237 -10.19 0.39 12.83
C MET A 237 -10.39 -0.94 12.08
N GLY A 238 -9.56 -1.25 11.09
CA GLY A 238 -9.56 -2.52 10.38
C GLY A 238 -9.33 -3.71 11.31
N GLY A 239 -8.25 -3.66 12.12
CA GLY A 239 -7.96 -4.69 13.11
C GLY A 239 -9.06 -4.86 14.17
N TYR A 240 -9.66 -3.76 14.62
CA TYR A 240 -10.82 -3.78 15.50
C TYR A 240 -12.01 -4.52 14.86
N LEU A 241 -12.31 -4.28 13.59
CA LEU A 241 -13.37 -4.99 12.85
C LEU A 241 -13.05 -6.47 12.62
N VAL A 242 -11.77 -6.83 12.44
CA VAL A 242 -11.35 -8.25 12.34
C VAL A 242 -11.68 -9.02 13.61
N LEU A 243 -11.49 -8.43 14.79
CA LEU A 243 -11.82 -9.06 16.08
C LEU A 243 -13.31 -9.08 16.40
N THR A 244 -14.03 -8.02 16.04
CA THR A 244 -15.38 -7.77 16.58
C THR A 244 -16.51 -8.01 15.58
N GLY A 245 -16.20 -8.09 14.28
CA GLY A 245 -17.18 -8.26 13.22
C GLY A 245 -18.27 -7.18 13.25
N GLU A 246 -19.52 -7.60 13.10
CA GLU A 246 -20.66 -6.67 12.98
C GLU A 246 -20.87 -5.79 14.23
N LYS A 247 -20.52 -6.29 15.42
CA LYS A 247 -20.64 -5.52 16.67
C LYS A 247 -19.70 -4.31 16.70
N GLY A 248 -18.47 -4.47 16.22
CA GLY A 248 -17.56 -3.32 16.12
C GLY A 248 -17.97 -2.36 15.02
N LEU A 249 -18.55 -2.88 13.95
CA LEU A 249 -19.07 -2.05 12.87
C LEU A 249 -20.22 -1.15 13.35
N GLU A 250 -21.08 -1.61 14.26
CA GLU A 250 -22.11 -0.76 14.89
C GLU A 250 -21.49 0.44 15.63
N VAL A 251 -20.35 0.23 16.32
CA VAL A 251 -19.62 1.31 17.00
C VAL A 251 -19.06 2.33 16.00
N LEU A 252 -18.51 1.88 14.87
CA LEU A 252 -18.02 2.79 13.84
C LEU A 252 -19.17 3.53 13.14
N ASP A 253 -20.29 2.86 12.87
CA ASP A 253 -21.48 3.49 12.30
C ASP A 253 -21.95 4.66 13.16
N GLU A 254 -22.04 4.46 14.48
CA GLU A 254 -22.48 5.49 15.44
C GLU A 254 -21.48 6.63 15.56
N HIS A 255 -20.21 6.32 15.84
CA HIS A 255 -19.25 7.32 16.29
C HIS A 255 -18.29 7.83 15.22
N LYS A 256 -18.28 7.25 14.01
CA LYS A 256 -17.37 7.64 12.93
C LYS A 256 -18.07 7.89 11.60
N LEU A 257 -19.22 7.27 11.33
CA LEU A 257 -19.95 7.48 10.08
C LEU A 257 -21.12 8.46 10.24
N ARG A 258 -22.00 8.25 11.21
CA ARG A 258 -23.21 9.08 11.41
C ARG A 258 -22.94 10.43 12.08
N ASP A 259 -21.97 10.48 13.00
CA ASP A 259 -21.73 11.69 13.78
C ASP A 259 -21.06 12.79 12.94
N GLU A 260 -21.87 13.74 12.46
CA GLU A 260 -21.47 14.86 11.59
C GLU A 260 -20.38 15.75 12.17
N THR A 261 -20.14 15.70 13.49
CA THR A 261 -19.09 16.49 14.15
C THR A 261 -17.69 15.90 13.99
N ILE A 262 -17.60 14.64 13.57
CA ILE A 262 -16.32 13.94 13.41
C ILE A 262 -15.54 14.49 12.22
N PRO A 263 -14.23 14.77 12.37
CA PRO A 263 -13.40 15.26 11.28
C PRO A 263 -13.42 14.35 10.06
N PHE A 264 -13.34 14.95 8.87
CA PHE A 264 -13.30 14.23 7.59
C PHE A 264 -12.28 13.08 7.59
N SER A 265 -11.08 13.29 8.15
CA SER A 265 -10.03 12.28 8.20
C SER A 265 -10.41 11.03 8.96
N GLU A 266 -11.18 11.17 10.04
CA GLU A 266 -11.62 10.06 10.87
C GLU A 266 -12.72 9.25 10.17
N THR A 267 -13.68 9.95 9.55
CA THR A 267 -14.74 9.34 8.73
C THR A 267 -14.14 8.63 7.51
N TYR A 268 -13.16 9.26 6.85
CA TYR A 268 -12.41 8.67 5.74
C TYR A 268 -11.65 7.42 6.18
N ALA A 269 -10.98 7.43 7.33
CA ALA A 269 -10.31 6.25 7.88
C ALA A 269 -11.29 5.10 8.17
N ALA A 270 -12.48 5.39 8.70
CA ALA A 270 -13.50 4.38 8.89
C ALA A 270 -14.00 3.81 7.55
N MET A 271 -14.17 4.64 6.51
CA MET A 271 -14.48 4.19 5.15
C MET A 271 -13.38 3.26 4.60
N GLN A 272 -12.09 3.57 4.85
CA GLN A 272 -10.96 2.70 4.48
C GLN A 272 -11.04 1.34 5.20
N ALA A 273 -11.42 1.31 6.48
CA ALA A 273 -11.66 0.06 7.20
C ALA A 273 -12.82 -0.75 6.59
N LEU A 274 -13.89 -0.11 6.11
CA LEU A 274 -14.97 -0.81 5.38
C LEU A 274 -14.47 -1.42 4.07
N ARG A 275 -13.64 -0.70 3.31
CA ARG A 275 -13.01 -1.20 2.07
C ARG A 275 -12.11 -2.39 2.34
N PHE A 276 -11.33 -2.31 3.42
CA PHE A 276 -10.52 -3.43 3.89
C PHE A 276 -11.40 -4.65 4.22
N MET A 277 -12.45 -4.49 5.03
CA MET A 277 -13.35 -5.60 5.37
C MET A 277 -14.11 -6.15 4.16
N TRP A 278 -14.43 -5.30 3.18
CA TRP A 278 -15.01 -5.76 1.92
C TRP A 278 -14.05 -6.69 1.19
N THR A 279 -12.78 -6.35 1.06
CA THR A 279 -11.83 -7.13 0.26
C THR A 279 -11.28 -8.33 1.03
N TYR A 280 -10.97 -8.15 2.32
CA TYR A 280 -10.14 -9.06 3.12
C TYR A 280 -10.84 -9.59 4.39
N GLY A 281 -12.07 -9.15 4.67
CA GLY A 281 -12.79 -9.52 5.90
C GLY A 281 -13.18 -10.99 5.99
N ASP A 282 -13.06 -11.76 4.90
CA ASP A 282 -13.31 -13.20 4.83
C ASP A 282 -14.65 -13.62 5.50
N GLY A 283 -15.72 -12.89 5.16
CA GLY A 283 -17.07 -13.18 5.63
C GLY A 283 -17.36 -12.82 7.10
N ARG A 284 -16.40 -12.28 7.86
CA ARG A 284 -16.60 -11.80 9.26
C ARG A 284 -17.72 -10.76 9.39
N ILE A 285 -17.91 -9.98 8.33
CA ILE A 285 -19.02 -9.04 8.17
C ILE A 285 -19.65 -9.31 6.82
N THR A 286 -20.97 -9.44 6.79
CA THR A 286 -21.66 -9.72 5.53
C THR A 286 -21.54 -8.55 4.55
N LYS A 287 -21.51 -8.85 3.25
CA LYS A 287 -21.44 -7.83 2.19
C LYS A 287 -22.60 -6.83 2.28
N GLU A 288 -23.79 -7.30 2.62
CA GLU A 288 -24.96 -6.42 2.80
C GLU A 288 -24.81 -5.51 4.03
N ARG A 289 -24.25 -6.02 5.13
CA ARG A 289 -23.98 -5.19 6.32
C ARG A 289 -22.94 -4.09 6.04
N LEU A 290 -21.89 -4.40 5.27
CA LEU A 290 -20.89 -3.41 4.83
C LEU A 290 -21.50 -2.35 3.91
N ARG A 291 -22.34 -2.77 2.95
CA ARG A 291 -23.10 -1.85 2.10
C ARG A 291 -23.96 -0.91 2.94
N ALA A 292 -24.69 -1.44 3.92
CA ALA A 292 -25.52 -0.62 4.81
C ALA A 292 -24.70 0.47 5.53
N SER A 293 -23.49 0.17 6.01
CA SER A 293 -22.58 1.18 6.58
C SER A 293 -22.10 2.19 5.54
N MET A 294 -21.71 1.74 4.35
CA MET A 294 -21.26 2.63 3.28
C MET A 294 -22.37 3.61 2.84
N ARG A 295 -23.64 3.18 2.84
CA ARG A 295 -24.81 4.03 2.54
C ARG A 295 -25.01 5.17 3.54
N ILE A 296 -24.51 5.06 4.77
CA ILE A 296 -24.57 6.15 5.78
C ILE A 296 -23.78 7.35 5.26
N LEU A 297 -22.63 7.09 4.63
CA LEU A 297 -21.75 8.14 4.14
C LEU A 297 -22.31 8.90 2.92
N LEU A 298 -23.45 8.48 2.36
CA LEU A 298 -24.18 9.28 1.37
C LEU A 298 -24.75 10.56 1.98
N ASP A 299 -24.88 10.66 3.30
CA ASP A 299 -25.28 11.88 4.02
C ASP A 299 -24.10 12.84 4.27
N ARG A 300 -22.90 12.51 3.78
CA ARG A 300 -21.68 13.32 3.85
C ARG A 300 -21.29 13.82 2.46
N PRO A 301 -21.72 15.02 2.02
CA PRO A 301 -21.45 15.50 0.67
C PRO A 301 -19.96 15.47 0.29
N GLU A 302 -19.07 15.75 1.25
CA GLU A 302 -17.62 15.76 1.10
C GLU A 302 -16.99 14.38 0.80
N LEU A 303 -17.73 13.29 1.03
CA LEU A 303 -17.32 11.90 0.72
C LEU A 303 -18.16 11.27 -0.40
N ALA A 304 -19.25 11.92 -0.82
CA ALA A 304 -20.29 11.29 -1.62
C ALA A 304 -19.77 10.74 -2.96
N ASP A 305 -18.85 11.42 -3.65
CA ASP A 305 -18.31 10.94 -4.93
C ASP A 305 -17.50 9.64 -4.78
N LEU A 306 -16.73 9.51 -3.70
CA LEU A 306 -16.00 8.30 -3.33
C LEU A 306 -16.95 7.17 -2.96
N VAL A 307 -17.94 7.46 -2.11
CA VAL A 307 -18.94 6.51 -1.62
C VAL A 307 -19.78 5.96 -2.77
N ILE A 308 -20.24 6.81 -3.69
CA ILE A 308 -21.00 6.40 -4.88
C ILE A 308 -20.15 5.48 -5.77
N THR A 309 -18.86 5.77 -5.90
CA THR A 309 -17.92 4.93 -6.66
C THR A 309 -17.77 3.55 -6.02
N ASP A 310 -17.64 3.49 -4.69
CA ASP A 310 -17.57 2.23 -3.96
C ASP A 310 -18.88 1.44 -4.04
N LEU A 311 -20.03 2.08 -3.86
CA LEU A 311 -21.34 1.45 -3.97
C LEU A 311 -21.58 0.89 -5.39
N ALA A 312 -21.12 1.58 -6.44
CA ALA A 312 -21.16 1.04 -7.81
C ALA A 312 -20.29 -0.22 -7.95
N ARG A 313 -19.04 -0.19 -7.44
CA ARG A 313 -18.12 -1.35 -7.45
C ARG A 313 -18.67 -2.51 -6.64
N TRP A 314 -19.30 -2.19 -5.51
CA TRP A 314 -19.93 -3.14 -4.61
C TRP A 314 -21.30 -3.58 -5.12
N GLN A 315 -21.74 -3.10 -6.29
CA GLN A 315 -23.01 -3.46 -6.92
C GLN A 315 -24.22 -3.24 -6.01
N ASP A 316 -24.18 -2.16 -5.24
CA ASP A 316 -25.28 -1.80 -4.36
C ASP A 316 -26.32 -0.96 -5.09
N TRP A 317 -27.15 -1.62 -5.88
CA TRP A 317 -28.16 -0.95 -6.71
C TRP A 317 -29.35 -0.41 -5.92
N SER A 318 -29.45 -0.72 -4.63
CA SER A 318 -30.55 -0.27 -3.77
C SER A 318 -30.60 1.26 -3.63
N VAL A 319 -29.48 1.96 -3.85
CA VAL A 319 -29.39 3.42 -3.73
C VAL A 319 -29.79 4.19 -5.00
N THR A 320 -30.17 3.50 -6.08
CA THR A 320 -30.44 4.13 -7.39
C THR A 320 -31.37 5.35 -7.30
N ASP A 321 -32.46 5.23 -6.55
CA ASP A 321 -33.44 6.32 -6.40
C ASP A 321 -32.88 7.47 -5.56
N ARG A 322 -32.27 7.13 -4.43
CA ARG A 322 -31.62 8.11 -3.54
C ARG A 322 -30.56 8.92 -4.29
N LEU A 323 -29.77 8.29 -5.15
CA LEU A 323 -28.76 9.02 -5.95
C LEU A 323 -29.41 10.00 -6.94
N MET A 324 -30.55 9.65 -7.52
CA MET A 324 -31.28 10.57 -8.40
C MET A 324 -31.91 11.72 -7.60
N GLU A 325 -32.39 11.46 -6.38
CA GLU A 325 -32.91 12.49 -5.47
C GLU A 325 -31.84 13.49 -5.04
N LEU A 326 -30.62 13.00 -4.76
CA LEU A 326 -29.46 13.82 -4.40
C LEU A 326 -28.92 14.65 -5.60
N TYR A 327 -29.21 14.24 -6.83
CA TYR A 327 -28.64 14.89 -8.02
C TYR A 327 -29.04 16.37 -8.13
N GLY A 328 -28.07 17.27 -7.92
CA GLY A 328 -28.29 18.72 -7.98
C GLY A 328 -28.94 19.32 -6.74
N GLN A 329 -29.05 18.57 -5.63
CA GLN A 329 -29.43 19.14 -4.33
C GLN A 329 -28.30 19.97 -3.73
N ASP A 330 -28.65 20.79 -2.74
CA ASP A 330 -27.67 21.55 -1.97
C ASP A 330 -26.63 20.61 -1.32
N GLY A 331 -25.35 20.98 -1.37
CA GLY A 331 -24.22 20.11 -1.03
C GLY A 331 -23.83 19.05 -2.09
N TYR A 332 -24.77 18.62 -2.95
CA TYR A 332 -24.55 17.56 -3.95
C TYR A 332 -24.46 18.08 -5.40
N ASP A 333 -24.74 19.37 -5.63
CA ASP A 333 -24.53 20.06 -6.92
C ASP A 333 -23.05 20.36 -7.19
N ILE A 334 -22.19 19.36 -6.97
CA ILE A 334 -20.75 19.42 -7.20
C ILE A 334 -20.42 18.59 -8.44
N PRO A 335 -19.59 19.09 -9.37
CA PRO A 335 -19.30 18.36 -10.61
C PRO A 335 -18.75 16.95 -10.42
N SER A 336 -17.97 16.67 -9.36
CA SER A 336 -17.47 15.32 -9.05
C SER A 336 -18.60 14.37 -8.66
N ILE A 337 -19.46 14.78 -7.74
CA ILE A 337 -20.62 14.01 -7.25
C ILE A 337 -21.58 13.72 -8.40
N LYS A 338 -21.97 14.75 -9.17
CA LYS A 338 -22.84 14.57 -10.35
C LYS A 338 -22.28 13.56 -11.36
N ARG A 339 -20.97 13.60 -11.62
CA ARG A 339 -20.31 12.61 -12.48
C ARG A 339 -20.30 11.21 -11.84
N ALA A 340 -20.09 11.10 -10.54
CA ALA A 340 -20.13 9.83 -9.83
C ALA A 340 -21.53 9.18 -9.94
N ILE A 341 -22.60 9.96 -9.74
CA ILE A 341 -23.99 9.48 -9.91
C ILE A 341 -24.23 8.97 -11.34
N VAL A 342 -23.83 9.75 -12.36
CA VAL A 342 -23.97 9.30 -13.76
C VAL A 342 -23.19 8.02 -14.00
N ARG A 343 -21.94 7.92 -13.50
CA ARG A 343 -21.12 6.72 -13.64
C ARG A 343 -21.76 5.51 -12.95
N PHE A 344 -22.35 5.71 -11.77
CA PHE A 344 -23.11 4.66 -11.10
C PHE A 344 -24.24 4.13 -12.00
N PHE A 345 -25.04 5.01 -12.61
CA PHE A 345 -26.10 4.57 -13.52
C PHE A 345 -25.57 3.88 -14.78
N LEU A 346 -24.45 4.35 -15.34
CA LEU A 346 -23.80 3.72 -16.50
C LEU A 346 -23.30 2.29 -16.19
N VAL A 347 -22.88 2.02 -14.95
CA VAL A 347 -22.55 0.66 -14.50
C VAL A 347 -23.83 -0.14 -14.28
N ALA A 348 -24.82 0.42 -13.57
CA ALA A 348 -26.07 -0.24 -13.22
C ALA A 348 -26.91 -0.63 -14.45
N GLU A 349 -26.97 0.21 -15.50
CA GLU A 349 -27.66 -0.08 -16.77
C GLU A 349 -27.07 -1.31 -17.47
N LYS A 350 -25.77 -1.57 -17.30
CA LYS A 350 -25.07 -2.70 -17.93
C LYS A 350 -25.12 -3.98 -17.09
N ALA A 351 -25.66 -3.91 -15.87
CA ALA A 351 -25.72 -5.05 -14.98
C ALA A 351 -26.66 -6.12 -15.52
N LYS A 352 -26.20 -7.37 -15.44
CA LYS A 352 -26.94 -8.56 -15.89
C LYS A 352 -27.17 -9.49 -14.70
N THR A 353 -28.23 -10.29 -14.77
CA THR A 353 -28.45 -11.43 -13.88
C THR A 353 -27.42 -12.53 -14.18
N ALA A 354 -27.36 -13.57 -13.32
CA ALA A 354 -26.48 -14.72 -13.53
C ALA A 354 -26.75 -15.44 -14.86
N GLU A 355 -27.98 -15.36 -15.36
CA GLU A 355 -28.46 -15.93 -16.63
C GLU A 355 -28.22 -15.01 -17.83
N GLY A 356 -27.57 -13.85 -17.63
CA GLY A 356 -27.22 -12.90 -18.68
C GLY A 356 -28.34 -11.97 -19.13
N ALA A 357 -29.52 -12.01 -18.48
CA ALA A 357 -30.61 -11.09 -18.71
C ALA A 357 -30.34 -9.72 -18.05
N PRO A 358 -30.90 -8.60 -18.54
CA PRO A 358 -30.82 -7.31 -17.83
C PRO A 358 -31.38 -7.43 -16.42
N ALA A 359 -30.65 -6.93 -15.43
CA ALA A 359 -31.11 -6.97 -14.04
C ALA A 359 -32.29 -6.00 -13.83
N PRO A 360 -33.20 -6.24 -12.86
CA PRO A 360 -34.39 -5.38 -12.67
C PRO A 360 -34.09 -3.89 -12.44
N HIS A 361 -32.96 -3.58 -11.80
CA HIS A 361 -32.51 -2.20 -11.57
C HIS A 361 -31.95 -1.53 -12.84
N ALA A 362 -31.53 -2.31 -13.85
CA ALA A 362 -30.87 -1.80 -15.05
C ALA A 362 -31.81 -0.91 -15.89
N ALA A 363 -33.09 -1.28 -16.00
CA ALA A 363 -34.09 -0.46 -16.69
C ALA A 363 -34.26 0.91 -16.03
N LYS A 364 -34.29 0.94 -14.70
CA LYS A 364 -34.43 2.18 -13.94
C LYS A 364 -33.21 3.10 -14.08
N ALA A 365 -32.01 2.52 -14.05
CA ALA A 365 -30.78 3.26 -14.30
C ALA A 365 -30.75 3.84 -15.73
N ALA A 366 -31.23 3.09 -16.72
CA ALA A 366 -31.36 3.56 -18.10
C ALA A 366 -32.32 4.76 -18.21
N ASP A 367 -33.48 4.70 -17.53
CA ASP A 367 -34.46 5.80 -17.51
C ASP A 367 -33.87 7.07 -16.88
N TYR A 368 -33.14 6.95 -15.78
CA TYR A 368 -32.45 8.09 -15.18
C TYR A 368 -31.33 8.65 -16.05
N LEU A 369 -30.59 7.80 -16.76
CA LEU A 369 -29.60 8.25 -17.74
C LEU A 369 -30.25 9.01 -18.90
N LEU A 370 -31.40 8.56 -19.41
CA LEU A 370 -32.15 9.28 -20.44
C LEU A 370 -32.58 10.66 -19.93
N LYS A 371 -33.16 10.73 -18.74
CA LYS A 371 -33.52 12.00 -18.10
C LYS A 371 -32.32 12.93 -17.93
N LEU A 372 -31.16 12.42 -17.52
CA LEU A 372 -29.95 13.21 -17.36
C LEU A 372 -29.34 13.64 -18.70
N ARG A 373 -29.47 12.85 -19.78
CA ARG A 373 -29.07 13.26 -21.14
C ARG A 373 -29.89 14.45 -21.64
N GLU A 374 -31.15 14.56 -21.23
CA GLU A 374 -32.01 15.69 -21.56
C GLU A 374 -31.74 16.91 -20.69
N THR A 375 -31.57 16.71 -19.38
CA THR A 375 -31.51 17.81 -18.39
C THR A 375 -30.11 18.30 -18.06
N ASP A 376 -29.09 17.44 -18.11
CA ASP A 376 -27.67 17.81 -17.95
C ASP A 376 -26.76 17.03 -18.94
N PRO A 377 -26.89 17.30 -20.26
CA PRO A 377 -26.11 16.62 -21.29
C PRO A 377 -24.60 16.83 -21.15
N LYS A 378 -24.17 17.92 -20.50
CA LYS A 378 -22.75 18.23 -20.34
C LYS A 378 -22.09 17.28 -19.35
N THR A 379 -22.73 17.07 -18.19
CA THR A 379 -22.24 16.12 -17.17
C THR A 379 -22.22 14.70 -17.71
N VAL A 380 -23.28 14.28 -18.42
CA VAL A 380 -23.34 12.92 -18.98
C VAL A 380 -22.21 12.67 -19.97
N LYS A 381 -22.01 13.58 -20.94
CA LYS A 381 -20.90 13.48 -21.90
C LYS A 381 -19.54 13.43 -21.22
N ALA A 382 -19.34 14.22 -20.16
CA ALA A 382 -18.10 14.21 -19.39
C ALA A 382 -17.88 12.88 -18.65
N ALA A 383 -18.93 12.29 -18.09
CA ALA A 383 -18.87 10.99 -17.41
C ALA A 383 -18.56 9.85 -18.40
N GLU A 384 -19.22 9.84 -19.56
CA GLU A 384 -19.04 8.81 -20.62
C GLU A 384 -17.63 8.83 -21.23
N ARG A 385 -17.04 10.01 -21.43
CA ARG A 385 -15.70 10.17 -22.06
C ARG A 385 -14.59 9.41 -21.33
N PHE A 386 -14.70 9.26 -20.01
CA PHE A 386 -13.69 8.60 -19.16
C PHE A 386 -14.22 7.31 -18.54
N PHE A 387 -15.35 6.78 -19.02
CA PHE A 387 -16.02 5.62 -18.43
C PHE A 387 -15.27 4.29 -18.68
N PHE A 388 -14.42 4.23 -19.70
CA PHE A 388 -13.67 3.03 -20.09
C PHE A 388 -12.14 3.19 -19.99
N VAL A 389 -11.67 4.26 -19.34
CA VAL A 389 -10.25 4.46 -19.05
C VAL A 389 -10.04 4.13 -17.57
N ASN A 390 -10.16 2.85 -17.23
CA ASN A 390 -9.66 2.17 -16.03
C ASN A 390 -10.00 0.68 -16.11
#